data_AF-A0A397JMV5-F1
#
_entry.id   AF-A0A397JMV5-F1
#
_cell.length_a   1.000
_cell.length_b   1.000
_cell.length_c   1.000
_cell.angle_alpha   90.00
_cell.angle_beta   90.00
_cell.angle_gamma   90.00
#
_symmetry.space_group_name_H-M   'P 1'
#
loop_
_entity.id
_entity.type
_entity.pdbx_description
1 polymer ?
#
loop_
_entity_poly.entity_id
_entity_poly.type
_entity_poly.pdbx_seq_one_letter_code
_entity_poly.pdbx_strand_id
1 'polypeptide(L)'
;MLLFVITVTFTTTSLFPFTPSMHSYLISTPCLSPSGISLYSSYPKADADAKCDQVIEITLSELEHYIHGPFTFDLSTSLSKFLDFVKKMNGKMK
;
A
#
# COMPACT_ATOMS: atom_id res chain seq x y z
N MET A 1 -3.71 -11.77 -7.88
CA MET A 1 -3.61 -10.52 -8.64
C MET A 1 -4.25 -9.41 -7.81
N LEU A 2 -3.45 -8.80 -6.93
CA LEU A 2 -3.85 -7.61 -6.20
C LEU A 2 -3.27 -6.43 -6.98
N LEU A 3 -4.12 -5.63 -7.62
CA LEU A 3 -3.71 -4.38 -8.24
C LEU A 3 -3.50 -3.37 -7.12
N PHE A 4 -2.26 -2.94 -6.89
CA PHE A 4 -1.91 -1.91 -5.91
C PHE A 4 -1.80 -0.57 -6.64
N VAL A 5 -2.61 0.41 -6.24
CA VAL A 5 -2.32 1.84 -6.54
C VAL A 5 -1.73 2.43 -5.26
N ILE A 6 -0.43 2.69 -5.26
CA ILE A 6 0.31 3.16 -4.07
C ILE A 6 0.16 4.67 -3.92
N THR A 7 -0.32 5.12 -2.76
CA THR A 7 -0.65 6.52 -2.39
C THR A 7 0.57 7.44 -2.18
N VAL A 8 1.72 7.17 -2.79
CA VAL A 8 2.96 7.95 -2.51
C VAL A 8 3.58 8.59 -3.75
N THR A 9 3.22 8.15 -4.95
CA THR A 9 3.80 8.71 -6.19
C THR A 9 2.71 9.32 -7.06
N PHE A 10 2.51 10.64 -6.97
CA PHE A 10 1.75 11.45 -7.95
C PHE A 10 0.44 10.81 -8.49
N THR A 11 -0.35 10.19 -7.62
CA THR A 11 -1.68 9.65 -7.98
C THR A 11 -2.76 10.63 -7.49
N THR A 12 -3.81 10.84 -8.29
CA THR A 12 -4.95 11.66 -7.88
C THR A 12 -5.82 10.98 -6.82
N THR A 13 -5.93 9.65 -6.88
CA THR A 13 -6.63 8.83 -5.89
C THR A 13 -6.14 7.38 -5.96
N SER A 14 -6.22 6.67 -4.83
CA SER A 14 -5.94 5.25 -4.73
C SER A 14 -7.21 4.52 -4.33
N LEU A 15 -7.50 3.41 -5.02
CA LEU A 15 -8.66 2.58 -4.78
C LEU A 15 -8.22 1.12 -4.59
N PHE A 16 -8.84 0.46 -3.63
CA PHE A 16 -8.69 -0.97 -3.39
C PHE A 16 -10.03 -1.66 -3.69
N PRO A 17 -10.02 -2.82 -4.39
CA PRO A 17 -11.23 -3.58 -4.61
C PRO A 17 -11.81 -4.05 -3.27
N PHE A 18 -13.14 -4.17 -3.20
CA PHE A 18 -13.78 -4.61 -1.97
C PHE A 18 -13.38 -6.06 -1.64
N THR A 19 -12.98 -6.31 -0.39
CA THR A 19 -12.56 -7.64 0.08
C THR A 19 -13.35 -8.07 1.33
N PRO A 20 -13.45 -9.39 1.62
CA PRO A 20 -14.09 -9.86 2.85
C PRO A 20 -13.48 -9.28 4.14
N SER A 21 -12.19 -8.95 4.13
CA SER A 21 -11.52 -8.28 5.27
C SER A 21 -12.11 -6.89 5.54
N MET A 22 -12.48 -6.14 4.49
CA MET A 22 -13.17 -4.85 4.64
C MET A 22 -14.58 -5.04 5.21
N HIS A 23 -15.29 -6.10 4.81
CA HIS A 23 -16.59 -6.46 5.40
C HIS A 23 -16.47 -6.72 6.91
N SER A 24 -15.49 -7.54 7.33
CA SER A 24 -15.22 -7.78 8.76
C SER A 24 -14.87 -6.50 9.52
N TYR A 25 -14.07 -5.62 8.93
CA TYR A 25 -13.74 -4.32 9.52
C TYR A 25 -14.98 -3.44 9.70
N LEU A 26 -15.86 -3.37 8.71
CA LEU A 26 -17.10 -2.58 8.76
C LEU A 26 -18.05 -3.08 9.84
N ILE A 27 -18.19 -4.40 10.03
CA ILE A 27 -19.00 -4.99 11.12
C ILE A 27 -18.41 -4.66 12.50
N SER A 28 -17.08 -4.67 12.62
CA SER A 28 -16.41 -4.39 13.89
C SER A 28 -16.48 -2.92 14.32
N THR A 29 -16.85 -2.01 13.41
CA THR A 29 -16.93 -0.58 13.68
C THR A 29 -18.35 -0.20 14.13
N PRO A 30 -18.54 0.44 15.29
CA PRO A 30 -19.86 0.63 15.92
C PRO A 30 -20.81 1.59 15.17
N CYS A 31 -20.38 2.17 14.05
CA CYS A 31 -21.12 3.20 13.32
C CYS A 31 -21.98 2.67 12.16
N LEU A 32 -21.97 1.36 11.88
CA LEU A 32 -22.65 0.77 10.71
C LEU A 32 -23.69 -0.26 11.11
N SER A 33 -24.93 -0.08 10.63
CA SER A 33 -25.97 -1.10 10.79
C SER A 33 -25.66 -2.31 9.89
N PRO A 34 -25.69 -3.55 10.42
CA PRO A 34 -25.27 -4.76 9.69
C PRO A 34 -26.13 -5.07 8.45
N SER A 35 -27.33 -4.50 8.34
CA SER A 35 -28.26 -4.72 7.23
C SER A 35 -27.80 -4.14 5.89
N GLY A 36 -26.99 -3.08 5.88
CA GLY A 36 -26.51 -2.46 4.64
C GLY A 36 -25.28 -3.14 4.02
N ILE A 37 -24.57 -3.98 4.80
CA ILE A 37 -23.26 -4.52 4.44
C ILE A 37 -23.38 -5.71 3.46
N SER A 38 -24.45 -6.51 3.56
CA SER A 38 -24.69 -7.67 2.68
C SER A 38 -24.88 -7.30 1.20
N LEU A 39 -25.35 -6.08 0.94
CA LEU A 39 -25.56 -5.55 -0.41
C LEU A 39 -24.23 -5.38 -1.16
N TYR A 40 -23.11 -5.18 -0.46
CA TYR A 40 -21.81 -4.91 -1.07
C TYR A 40 -21.04 -6.15 -1.53
N SER A 41 -21.54 -7.37 -1.29
CA SER A 41 -20.84 -8.61 -1.65
C SER A 41 -20.61 -8.78 -3.17
N SER A 42 -21.33 -8.02 -4.00
CA SER A 42 -21.23 -8.03 -5.47
C SER A 42 -20.54 -6.79 -6.07
N TYR A 43 -20.05 -5.85 -5.25
CA TYR A 43 -19.53 -4.54 -5.71
C TYR A 43 -17.99 -4.46 -5.71
N PRO A 44 -17.44 -3.41 -6.35
CA PRO A 44 -16.82 -3.47 -7.66
C PRO A 44 -15.45 -4.16 -7.62
N LYS A 45 -15.28 -5.16 -8.49
CA LYS A 45 -13.97 -5.70 -8.86
C LYS A 45 -13.58 -5.05 -10.19
N ALA A 46 -12.29 -4.81 -10.40
CA ALA A 46 -11.82 -4.41 -11.72
C ALA A 46 -12.25 -5.45 -12.76
N ASP A 47 -12.70 -4.98 -13.93
CA ASP A 47 -13.02 -5.85 -15.06
C ASP A 47 -11.78 -6.69 -15.43
N ALA A 48 -12.00 -7.92 -15.90
CA ALA A 48 -10.91 -8.83 -16.24
C ALA A 48 -9.96 -8.25 -17.30
N ASP A 49 -10.46 -7.42 -18.19
CA ASP A 49 -9.73 -6.78 -19.29
C ASP A 49 -9.47 -5.28 -19.07
N ALA A 50 -9.55 -4.81 -17.81
CA ALA A 50 -9.27 -3.42 -17.50
C ALA A 50 -7.82 -3.08 -17.88
N LYS A 51 -7.66 -2.17 -18.85
CA LYS A 51 -6.35 -1.72 -19.31
C LYS A 51 -5.82 -0.66 -18.36
N CYS A 52 -4.70 -0.96 -17.69
CA CYS A 52 -3.91 0.03 -16.97
C CYS A 52 -2.78 0.53 -17.86
N ASP A 53 -2.54 1.84 -17.90
CA ASP A 53 -1.43 2.44 -18.65
C ASP A 53 -0.07 1.97 -18.12
N GLN A 54 0.02 1.75 -16.82
CA GLN A 54 1.19 1.20 -16.14
C GLN A 54 0.77 0.13 -15.14
N VAL A 55 1.43 -1.02 -15.19
CA VAL A 55 1.25 -2.12 -14.23
C VAL A 55 2.56 -2.28 -13.47
N ILE A 56 2.47 -2.19 -12.14
CA ILE A 56 3.59 -2.44 -11.23
C ILE A 56 3.23 -3.69 -10.42
N GLU A 57 4.06 -4.72 -10.50
CA GLU A 57 3.88 -5.97 -9.76
C GLU A 57 4.88 -6.03 -8.60
N ILE A 58 4.37 -6.37 -7.41
CA ILE A 58 5.16 -6.39 -6.18
C ILE A 58 4.90 -7.71 -5.47
N THR A 59 5.98 -8.47 -5.23
CA THR A 59 5.94 -9.74 -4.51
C THR A 59 6.09 -9.52 -3.02
N LEU A 60 4.98 -9.63 -2.27
CA LEU A 60 4.98 -9.36 -0.82
C LEU A 60 5.90 -10.29 0.00
N SER A 61 6.22 -11.48 -0.50
CA SER A 61 7.09 -12.44 0.18
C SER A 61 8.57 -12.09 0.11
N GLU A 62 8.98 -11.26 -0.85
CA GLU A 62 10.38 -10.85 -1.05
C GLU A 62 10.67 -9.48 -0.42
N LEU A 63 9.65 -8.81 0.10
CA LEU A 63 9.82 -7.52 0.76
C LEU A 63 10.58 -7.68 2.08
N GLU A 64 11.66 -6.92 2.21
CA GLU A 64 12.27 -6.61 3.50
C GLU A 64 11.67 -5.34 4.11
N HIS A 65 11.94 -5.10 5.39
CA HIS A 65 11.51 -3.87 6.05
C HIS A 65 12.31 -2.69 5.50
N TYR A 66 11.62 -1.59 5.14
CA TYR A 66 12.25 -0.35 4.68
C TYR A 66 12.03 0.78 5.69
N ILE A 67 13.05 1.64 5.82
CA ILE A 67 12.99 2.90 6.57
C ILE A 67 13.00 4.04 5.56
N HIS A 68 12.02 4.93 5.67
CA HIS A 68 11.93 6.15 4.86
C HIS A 68 12.68 7.31 5.52
N GLY A 69 13.31 8.15 4.71
CA GLY A 69 14.06 9.32 5.17
C GLY A 69 15.58 9.12 5.12
N PRO A 70 16.38 9.98 5.77
CA PRO A 70 15.98 10.92 6.84
C PRO A 70 15.49 12.31 6.39
N PHE A 71 15.69 12.71 5.14
CA PHE A 71 15.34 14.08 4.67
C PHE A 71 14.23 14.11 3.62
N THR A 72 14.07 13.05 2.84
CA THR A 72 13.03 12.93 1.82
C THR A 72 12.25 11.64 2.04
N PHE A 73 10.92 11.74 1.99
CA PHE A 73 10.01 10.60 2.19
C PHE A 73 10.19 9.51 1.12
N ASP A 74 10.68 9.88 -0.06
CA ASP A 74 10.95 8.98 -1.17
C ASP A 74 12.24 8.14 -0.98
N LEU A 75 13.16 8.59 -0.13
CA LEU A 75 14.38 7.84 0.12
C LEU A 75 14.09 6.65 1.04
N SER A 76 14.01 5.47 0.43
CA SER A 76 13.72 4.22 1.14
C SER A 76 14.98 3.39 1.28
N THR A 77 15.41 3.14 2.51
CA THR A 77 16.58 2.29 2.80
C THR A 77 16.12 1.00 3.46
N SER A 78 16.52 -0.14 2.87
CA SER A 78 16.33 -1.45 3.48
C SER A 78 16.93 -1.49 4.89
N LEU A 79 16.22 -2.05 5.86
CA LEU A 79 16.66 -2.17 7.25
C LEU A 79 18.04 -2.82 7.34
N SER A 80 18.27 -3.86 6.53
CA SER A 80 19.54 -4.59 6.44
C SER A 80 20.75 -3.70 6.10
N LYS A 81 20.55 -2.64 5.32
CA LYS A 81 21.61 -1.72 4.86
C LYS A 81 21.57 -0.37 5.58
N PHE A 82 20.63 -0.19 6.50
CA PHE A 82 20.40 1.09 7.18
C PHE A 82 21.62 1.53 8.01
N LEU A 83 22.24 0.59 8.74
CA LEU A 83 23.40 0.89 9.58
C LEU A 83 24.60 1.39 8.75
N ASP A 84 24.86 0.75 7.61
CA ASP A 84 25.92 1.16 6.68
C ASP A 84 25.61 2.50 6.02
N PHE A 85 24.33 2.72 5.68
CA PHE A 85 23.86 3.99 5.14
C PHE A 85 24.08 5.15 6.12
N VAL A 86 23.72 4.98 7.40
CA VAL A 86 23.92 6.00 8.44
C VAL A 86 25.41 6.29 8.66
N LYS A 87 26.27 5.25 8.73
CA LYS A 87 27.72 5.42 8.84
C LYS A 87 28.30 6.22 7.68
N LYS A 88 27.88 5.92 6.46
CA LYS A 88 28.30 6.63 5.23
C LYS A 88 27.83 8.09 5.23
N MET A 89 26.63 8.37 5.75
CA MET A 89 26.11 9.73 5.87
C MET A 89 26.80 10.56 6.96
N ASN A 90 27.13 9.99 8.12
CA ASN A 90 27.87 10.71 9.17
C ASN A 90 29.23 11.22 8.67
N GLY A 91 29.87 10.52 7.71
CA GLY A 91 31.09 11.00 7.05
C GLY A 91 30.88 12.18 6.08
N LYS A 92 29.64 12.47 5.69
CA LYS A 92 29.24 13.57 4.80
C LYS A 92 28.56 14.75 5.53
N MET A 93 28.35 14.64 6.84
CA MET A 93 27.78 15.70 7.69
C MET A 93 28.87 16.49 8.42
N LYS A 94 29.91 16.91 7.70
CA LYS A 94 30.85 17.96 8.11
C LYS A 94 30.75 19.13 7.16
#